data_AF-A0A2G6KXC0-F1
#
_entry.id   AF-A0A2G6KXC0-F1
#
_cell.length_a   1.000
_cell.length_b   1.000
_cell.length_c   1.000
_cell.angle_alpha   90.00
_cell.angle_beta   90.00
_cell.angle_gamma   90.00
#
_symmetry.space_group_name_H-M   'P 1'
#
loop_
_entity.id
_entity.type
_entity.pdbx_description
1 polymer ?
#
loop_
_entity_poly.entity_id
_entity_poly.type
_entity_poly.pdbx_seq_one_letter_code
_entity_poly.pdbx_strand_id
1 'polypeptide(L)'
;YFSARLRKHYPRAQVIGLDLAQGMVRYAKAQHGEHIKDWLTGDAEQLPLADNSVDLIYSSLVVQWCQQPKKLWAELARVLKPGGEILCSTLGPDTLKELRSAWAAVDDAVHVNRFASVFALTSTMPNSLKVSYKTETIVLRYGFLMGLLKELKSLGAHNVNRGRKRGMTGKRCGS
;
A
#
# COMPACT_ATOMS: atom_id res chain seq x y z
N TYR A 1 -1.87 -15.34 -5.33
CA TYR A 1 -2.37 -14.43 -4.28
C TYR A 1 -1.80 -14.84 -2.92
N PHE A 2 -1.40 -13.89 -2.08
CA PHE A 2 -0.73 -14.18 -0.80
C PHE A 2 -1.61 -15.01 0.16
N SER A 3 -2.93 -14.84 0.11
CA SER A 3 -3.92 -15.60 0.88
C SER A 3 -3.81 -17.12 0.67
N ALA A 4 -3.60 -17.56 -0.57
CA ALA A 4 -3.42 -18.98 -0.89
C ALA A 4 -2.13 -19.55 -0.29
N ARG A 5 -1.05 -18.75 -0.23
CA ARG A 5 0.21 -19.14 0.41
C ARG A 5 0.10 -19.16 1.94
N LEU A 6 -0.55 -18.16 2.54
CA LEU A 6 -0.79 -18.12 3.98
C LEU A 6 -1.55 -19.37 4.44
N ARG A 7 -2.59 -19.78 3.73
CA ARG A 7 -3.32 -21.01 4.07
C ARG A 7 -2.49 -22.27 3.92
N LYS A 8 -1.55 -22.33 2.97
CA LYS A 8 -0.63 -23.47 2.86
C LYS A 8 0.26 -23.59 4.11
N HIS A 9 0.65 -22.48 4.71
CA HIS A 9 1.49 -22.47 5.93
C HIS A 9 0.67 -22.55 7.22
N TYR A 10 -0.56 -22.02 7.20
CA TYR A 10 -1.50 -22.01 8.31
C TYR A 10 -2.86 -22.59 7.89
N PRO A 11 -2.98 -23.91 7.65
CA PRO A 11 -4.18 -24.51 7.07
C PRO A 11 -5.41 -24.43 7.99
N ARG A 12 -5.21 -24.20 9.29
CA ARG A 12 -6.27 -24.03 10.29
C ARG A 12 -6.57 -22.57 10.63
N ALA A 13 -5.86 -21.62 10.04
CA ALA A 13 -6.08 -20.20 10.34
C ALA A 13 -7.40 -19.73 9.75
N GLN A 14 -8.15 -18.96 10.54
CA GLN A 14 -9.20 -18.10 10.03
C GLN A 14 -8.53 -16.90 9.35
N VAL A 15 -8.90 -16.62 8.12
CA VAL A 15 -8.33 -15.50 7.34
C VAL A 15 -9.43 -14.48 7.10
N ILE A 16 -9.12 -13.22 7.43
CA ILE A 16 -9.95 -12.06 7.13
C ILE A 16 -9.28 -11.29 6.01
N GLY A 17 -10.01 -11.06 4.92
CA GLY A 17 -9.60 -10.14 3.86
C GLY A 17 -10.19 -8.76 4.11
N LEU A 18 -9.39 -7.71 3.97
CA LEU A 18 -9.82 -6.33 4.18
C LEU A 18 -9.30 -5.42 3.07
N ASP A 19 -10.16 -4.53 2.58
CA ASP A 19 -9.79 -3.47 1.65
C ASP A 19 -10.66 -2.23 1.91
N LEU A 20 -10.11 -1.03 1.68
CA LEU A 20 -10.85 0.23 1.83
C LEU A 20 -11.96 0.34 0.77
N ALA A 21 -11.71 -0.17 -0.44
CA ALA A 21 -12.62 -0.08 -1.55
C ALA A 21 -13.59 -1.28 -1.57
N GLN A 22 -14.86 -1.02 -1.28
CA GLN A 22 -15.92 -2.04 -1.33
C GLN A 22 -15.97 -2.83 -2.66
N GLY A 23 -15.63 -2.19 -3.78
CA GLY A 23 -15.54 -2.85 -5.09
C GLY A 23 -14.45 -3.93 -5.14
N MET A 24 -13.29 -3.66 -4.54
CA MET A 24 -12.19 -4.62 -4.45
C MET A 24 -12.54 -5.78 -3.54
N VAL A 25 -13.23 -5.52 -2.42
CA VAL A 25 -13.75 -6.56 -1.53
C VAL A 25 -14.71 -7.49 -2.27
N ARG A 26 -15.66 -6.95 -3.04
CA ARG A 26 -16.59 -7.76 -3.85
C ARG A 26 -15.86 -8.59 -4.89
N TYR A 27 -14.90 -7.99 -5.61
CA TYR A 27 -14.09 -8.69 -6.59
C TYR A 27 -13.30 -9.84 -5.95
N ALA A 28 -12.58 -9.55 -4.86
CA ALA A 28 -11.77 -10.54 -4.16
C ALA A 28 -12.63 -11.66 -3.57
N LYS A 29 -13.81 -11.36 -3.03
CA LYS A 29 -14.78 -12.35 -2.57
C LYS A 29 -15.27 -13.25 -3.70
N ALA A 30 -15.52 -12.72 -4.90
CA ALA A 30 -15.90 -13.53 -6.06
C ALA A 30 -14.77 -14.47 -6.53
N GLN A 31 -13.51 -14.02 -6.44
CA GLN A 31 -12.35 -14.80 -6.89
C GLN A 31 -11.79 -15.76 -5.83
N HIS A 32 -12.01 -15.47 -4.55
CA HIS A 32 -11.34 -16.15 -3.43
C HIS A 32 -12.29 -16.52 -2.29
N GLY A 33 -13.61 -16.41 -2.49
CA GLY A 33 -14.64 -16.69 -1.47
C GLY A 33 -14.65 -18.12 -0.97
N GLU A 34 -14.18 -19.08 -1.78
CA GLU A 34 -13.98 -20.47 -1.36
C GLU A 34 -12.89 -20.62 -0.29
N HIS A 35 -12.06 -19.59 -0.09
CA HIS A 35 -10.83 -19.68 0.66
C HIS A 35 -10.74 -18.68 1.82
N ILE A 36 -11.36 -17.52 1.65
CA ILE A 36 -11.54 -16.50 2.66
C ILE A 36 -13.03 -16.23 2.72
N LYS A 37 -13.65 -16.56 3.85
CA LYS A 37 -15.09 -16.34 4.06
C LYS A 37 -15.37 -14.93 4.60
N ASP A 38 -14.46 -14.42 5.42
CA ASP A 38 -14.59 -13.14 6.09
C ASP A 38 -13.93 -12.05 5.27
N TRP A 39 -14.76 -11.23 4.63
CA TRP A 39 -14.34 -10.10 3.80
C TRP A 39 -14.93 -8.83 4.37
N LEU A 40 -14.07 -7.88 4.74
CA LEU A 40 -14.44 -6.62 5.36
C LEU A 40 -14.07 -5.46 4.46
N THR A 41 -14.96 -4.47 4.38
CA THR A 41 -14.60 -3.15 3.86
C THR A 41 -14.23 -2.28 5.05
N GLY A 42 -13.02 -1.74 5.08
CA GLY A 42 -12.56 -0.97 6.23
C GLY A 42 -11.27 -0.22 5.96
N ASP A 43 -11.01 0.80 6.77
CA ASP A 43 -9.77 1.56 6.76
C ASP A 43 -8.74 0.83 7.63
N ALA A 44 -7.52 0.66 7.13
CA ALA A 44 -6.42 0.10 7.92
C ALA A 44 -6.02 1.01 9.09
N GLU A 45 -6.35 2.30 9.03
CA GLU A 45 -6.18 3.26 10.13
C GLU A 45 -7.33 3.22 11.14
N GLN A 46 -8.38 2.41 10.90
CA GLN A 46 -9.51 2.22 11.81
C GLN A 46 -10.20 0.88 11.51
N LEU A 47 -9.58 -0.19 11.97
CA LEU A 47 -10.00 -1.55 11.72
C LEU A 47 -11.29 -1.89 12.48
N PRO A 48 -12.30 -2.47 11.81
CA PRO A 48 -13.54 -2.93 12.43
C PRO A 48 -13.33 -4.28 13.15
N LEU A 49 -12.29 -4.36 13.99
CA LEU A 49 -11.89 -5.56 14.74
C LEU A 49 -11.72 -5.22 16.22
N ALA A 50 -11.96 -6.20 17.08
CA ALA A 50 -11.77 -6.07 18.51
C ALA A 50 -10.28 -5.96 18.88
N ASP A 51 -10.01 -5.39 20.06
CA ASP A 51 -8.66 -5.37 20.63
C ASP A 51 -8.15 -6.80 20.83
N ASN A 52 -6.84 -7.02 20.64
CA ASN A 52 -6.20 -8.32 20.88
C ASN A 52 -6.92 -9.50 20.21
N SER A 53 -7.40 -9.33 18.98
CA SER A 53 -8.20 -10.34 18.26
C SER A 53 -7.43 -11.05 17.15
N VAL A 54 -6.30 -10.50 16.70
CA VAL A 54 -5.54 -10.99 15.55
C VAL A 54 -4.17 -11.51 15.97
N ASP A 55 -3.82 -12.73 15.54
CA ASP A 55 -2.50 -13.33 15.80
C ASP A 55 -1.42 -12.85 14.81
N LEU A 56 -1.81 -12.61 13.55
CA LEU A 56 -0.91 -12.22 12.46
C LEU A 56 -1.60 -11.21 11.52
N ILE A 57 -0.94 -10.07 11.29
CA ILE A 57 -1.33 -9.12 10.25
C ILE A 57 -0.36 -9.26 9.08
N TYR A 58 -0.89 -9.46 7.87
CA TYR A 58 -0.12 -9.42 6.65
C TYR A 58 -0.61 -8.29 5.74
N SER A 59 0.30 -7.41 5.30
CA SER A 59 -0.03 -6.28 4.44
C SER A 59 1.02 -6.08 3.36
N SER A 60 0.63 -6.11 2.09
CA SER A 60 1.57 -5.90 0.99
C SER A 60 1.20 -4.67 0.19
N LEU A 61 2.11 -3.70 0.15
CA LEU A 61 1.96 -2.46 -0.62
C LEU A 61 0.68 -1.67 -0.28
N VAL A 62 0.32 -1.62 1.01
CA VAL A 62 -0.79 -0.79 1.51
C VAL A 62 -0.30 0.44 2.29
N VAL A 63 0.78 0.29 3.06
CA VAL A 63 1.24 1.33 4.01
C VAL A 63 1.47 2.68 3.34
N GLN A 64 1.96 2.70 2.10
CA GLN A 64 2.20 3.95 1.36
C GLN A 64 0.93 4.74 1.00
N TRP A 65 -0.26 4.15 1.15
CA TRP A 65 -1.54 4.81 0.91
C TRP A 65 -2.16 5.38 2.19
N CYS A 66 -1.66 4.96 3.35
CA CYS A 66 -2.10 5.46 4.66
C CYS A 66 -1.55 6.87 4.87
N GLN A 67 -2.41 7.78 5.30
CA GLN A 67 -2.09 9.20 5.47
C GLN A 67 -1.57 9.52 6.88
N GLN A 68 -1.84 8.64 7.85
CA GLN A 68 -1.53 8.82 9.26
C GLN A 68 -0.76 7.60 9.80
N PRO A 69 0.56 7.50 9.54
CA PRO A 69 1.37 6.37 10.00
C PRO A 69 1.24 6.08 11.51
N LYS A 70 1.19 7.13 12.34
CA LYS A 70 0.97 6.99 13.79
C LYS A 70 -0.37 6.30 14.11
N LYS A 71 -1.44 6.68 13.41
CA LYS A 71 -2.78 6.10 13.60
C LYS A 71 -2.81 4.65 13.09
N LEU A 72 -2.21 4.39 11.93
CA LEU A 72 -2.03 3.04 11.39
C LEU A 72 -1.33 2.13 12.41
N TRP A 73 -0.15 2.49 12.90
CA TRP A 73 0.60 1.61 13.80
C TRP A 73 -0.09 1.41 15.15
N ALA A 74 -0.73 2.45 15.69
CA ALA A 74 -1.54 2.33 16.90
C ALA A 74 -2.71 1.35 16.68
N GLU A 75 -3.37 1.43 15.53
CA GLU A 75 -4.50 0.57 15.21
C GLU A 75 -4.10 -0.89 14.96
N LEU A 76 -3.00 -1.11 14.24
CA LEU A 76 -2.45 -2.45 14.06
C LEU A 76 -2.03 -3.05 15.40
N ALA A 77 -1.39 -2.25 16.28
CA ALA A 77 -1.02 -2.71 17.62
C ALA A 77 -2.23 -3.01 18.51
N ARG A 78 -3.33 -2.25 18.38
CA ARG A 78 -4.57 -2.44 19.16
C ARG A 78 -5.21 -3.79 18.89
N VAL A 79 -5.35 -4.16 17.61
CA VAL A 79 -6.02 -5.41 17.22
C VAL A 79 -5.13 -6.64 17.38
N LEU A 80 -3.80 -6.45 17.41
CA LEU A 80 -2.84 -7.52 17.53
C LEU A 80 -2.83 -8.09 18.95
N LYS A 81 -2.89 -9.42 19.08
CA LYS A 81 -2.72 -10.10 20.37
C LYS A 81 -1.32 -9.88 20.93
N PRO A 82 -1.12 -9.96 22.25
CA PRO A 82 0.21 -10.01 22.83
C PRO A 82 1.04 -11.16 22.20
N GLY A 83 2.21 -10.82 21.68
CA GLY A 83 3.08 -11.78 20.97
C GLY A 83 2.70 -12.06 19.51
N GLY A 84 1.66 -11.41 18.98
CA GLY A 84 1.34 -11.47 17.55
C GLY A 84 2.36 -10.73 16.68
N GLU A 85 2.28 -10.96 15.37
CA GLU A 85 3.24 -10.40 14.40
C GLU A 85 2.56 -9.54 13.33
N ILE A 86 3.30 -8.54 12.83
CA ILE A 86 2.94 -7.73 11.67
C ILE A 86 3.99 -7.95 10.60
N LEU A 87 3.59 -8.53 9.47
CA LEU A 87 4.41 -8.70 8.28
C LEU A 87 3.92 -7.73 7.21
N CYS A 88 4.72 -6.72 6.89
CA CYS A 88 4.36 -5.79 5.83
C CYS A 88 5.48 -5.49 4.84
N SER A 89 5.08 -5.16 3.61
CA SER A 89 5.97 -4.57 2.61
C SER A 89 5.42 -3.24 2.12
N THR A 90 6.32 -2.28 1.88
CA THR A 90 5.98 -0.95 1.39
C THR A 90 7.10 -0.42 0.50
N LEU A 91 6.82 0.69 -0.18
CA LEU A 91 7.78 1.37 -1.05
C LEU A 91 8.64 2.34 -0.24
N GLY A 92 9.91 2.45 -0.64
CA GLY A 92 10.90 3.31 0.00
C GLY A 92 11.16 4.59 -0.80
N PRO A 93 11.92 5.54 -0.24
CA PRO A 93 12.21 6.83 -0.87
C PRO A 93 12.93 6.70 -2.22
N ASP A 94 13.65 5.60 -2.44
CA ASP A 94 14.34 5.31 -3.69
C ASP A 94 13.42 4.82 -4.81
N THR A 95 12.20 4.41 -4.50
CA THR A 95 11.24 3.97 -5.51
C THR A 95 10.90 5.13 -6.45
N LEU A 96 11.03 4.91 -7.77
CA LEU A 96 10.81 5.90 -8.84
C LEU A 96 11.77 7.11 -8.83
N LYS A 97 12.95 7.00 -8.20
CA LYS A 97 13.90 8.12 -8.13
C LYS A 97 14.41 8.57 -9.50
N GLU A 98 14.69 7.64 -10.40
CA GLU A 98 15.17 7.95 -11.76
C GLU A 98 14.09 8.67 -12.57
N LEU A 99 12.83 8.23 -12.43
CA LEU A 99 11.69 8.89 -13.08
C LEU A 99 11.46 10.29 -12.51
N ARG A 100 11.63 10.50 -11.21
CA ARG A 100 11.60 11.86 -10.61
C ARG A 100 12.69 12.74 -11.17
N SER A 101 13.93 12.25 -11.25
CA SER A 101 15.06 13.00 -11.79
C SER A 101 14.82 13.39 -13.25
N ALA A 102 14.24 12.50 -14.06
CA ALA A 102 13.90 12.80 -15.44
C ALA A 102 12.83 13.91 -15.57
N TRP A 103 11.80 13.89 -14.71
CA TRP A 103 10.77 14.95 -14.71
C TRP A 103 11.28 16.29 -14.20
N ALA A 104 12.19 16.30 -13.23
CA ALA A 104 12.79 17.52 -12.69
C ALA A 104 13.60 18.32 -13.74
N ALA A 105 14.03 17.66 -14.83
CA ALA A 105 14.67 18.34 -15.97
C ALA A 105 13.66 19.01 -16.93
N VAL A 106 12.36 18.70 -16.78
CA VAL A 106 11.28 19.23 -17.64
C VAL A 106 10.55 20.38 -16.95
N ASP A 107 10.12 20.19 -15.70
CA ASP A 107 9.43 21.20 -14.91
C ASP A 107 9.54 20.94 -13.38
N ASP A 108 9.05 21.89 -12.58
CA ASP A 108 9.03 21.81 -11.11
C ASP A 108 7.80 21.06 -10.53
N ALA A 109 6.97 20.43 -11.36
CA ALA A 109 5.75 19.78 -10.89
C ALA A 109 6.03 18.38 -10.29
N VAL A 110 5.21 17.99 -9.32
CA VAL A 110 5.26 16.64 -8.75
C VAL A 110 4.53 15.69 -9.70
N HIS A 111 5.28 14.87 -10.43
CA HIS A 111 4.72 13.92 -11.40
C HIS A 111 4.52 12.50 -10.85
N VAL A 112 5.24 12.12 -9.80
CA VAL A 112 5.11 10.80 -9.15
C VAL A 112 5.08 10.91 -7.63
N ASN A 113 4.55 9.88 -6.98
CA ASN A 113 4.47 9.79 -5.53
C ASN A 113 5.87 9.79 -4.88
N ARG A 114 5.94 10.36 -3.69
CA ARG A 114 7.08 10.24 -2.78
C ARG A 114 6.69 9.26 -1.69
N PHE A 115 7.66 8.49 -1.21
CA PHE A 115 7.44 7.46 -0.21
C PHE A 115 8.27 7.75 1.03
N ALA A 116 7.70 7.43 2.20
CA ALA A 116 8.34 7.67 3.48
C ALA A 116 9.61 6.80 3.63
N SER A 117 10.61 7.32 4.34
CA SER A 117 11.76 6.51 4.76
C SER A 117 11.36 5.52 5.84
N VAL A 118 12.15 4.46 6.02
CA VAL A 118 11.92 3.50 7.11
C VAL A 118 11.94 4.22 8.46
N PHE A 119 12.89 5.13 8.68
CA PHE A 119 12.95 5.94 9.90
C PHE A 119 11.68 6.76 10.13
N ALA A 120 11.13 7.40 9.08
CA ALA A 120 9.91 8.19 9.20
C ALA A 120 8.69 7.33 9.56
N LEU A 121 8.62 6.09 9.06
CA LEU A 121 7.57 5.14 9.43
C LEU A 121 7.76 4.61 10.85
N THR A 122 8.96 4.14 11.20
CA THR A 122 9.23 3.47 12.48
C THR A 122 9.25 4.42 13.67
N SER A 123 9.62 5.69 13.47
CA SER A 123 9.58 6.73 14.52
C SER A 123 8.15 7.05 15.01
N THR A 124 7.13 6.63 14.27
CA THR A 124 5.72 6.81 14.65
C THR A 124 5.09 5.58 15.30
N MET A 125 5.82 4.47 15.40
CA MET A 125 5.33 3.23 16.01
C MET A 125 5.23 3.39 17.54
N PRO A 126 4.21 2.78 18.18
CA PRO A 126 4.17 2.71 19.64
C PRO A 126 5.28 1.79 20.17
N ASN A 127 5.72 2.04 21.41
CA ASN A 127 6.78 1.26 22.07
C ASN A 127 6.45 -0.24 22.24
N SER A 128 5.18 -0.62 22.12
CA SER A 128 4.73 -2.01 22.16
C SER A 128 5.16 -2.80 20.91
N LEU A 129 5.43 -2.13 19.79
CA LEU A 129 5.89 -2.76 18.57
C LEU A 129 7.42 -2.72 18.49
N LYS A 130 8.01 -3.88 18.17
CA LYS A 130 9.43 -4.01 17.84
C LYS A 130 9.53 -4.30 16.35
N VAL A 131 10.44 -3.62 15.67
CA VAL A 131 10.58 -3.69 14.21
C VAL A 131 11.96 -4.19 13.82
N SER A 132 11.98 -5.13 12.88
CA SER A 132 13.14 -5.45 12.06
C SER A 132 12.73 -5.28 10.60
N TYR A 133 13.64 -4.88 9.73
CA TYR A 133 13.34 -4.66 8.32
C TYR A 133 14.53 -4.99 7.44
N LYS A 134 14.23 -5.29 6.18
CA LYS A 134 15.18 -5.41 5.09
C LYS A 134 14.73 -4.52 3.95
N THR A 135 15.67 -3.87 3.30
CA THR A 135 15.42 -3.10 2.08
C THR A 135 16.02 -3.84 0.89
N GLU A 136 15.24 -3.95 -0.19
CA GLU A 136 15.69 -4.53 -1.45
C GLU A 136 15.37 -3.57 -2.59
N THR A 137 16.28 -3.49 -3.57
CA THR A 137 16.08 -2.69 -4.78
C THR A 137 15.75 -3.60 -5.95
N ILE A 138 14.57 -3.41 -6.53
CA ILE A 138 14.11 -4.12 -7.72
C ILE A 138 14.18 -3.16 -8.90
N VAL A 139 14.98 -3.51 -9.91
CA VAL A 139 15.17 -2.69 -11.11
C VAL A 139 14.34 -3.27 -12.26
N LEU A 140 13.39 -2.49 -12.76
CA LEU A 140 12.60 -2.82 -13.94
C LEU A 140 13.11 -2.02 -15.14
N ARG A 141 13.32 -2.70 -16.28
CA ARG A 141 13.79 -2.07 -17.52
C ARG A 141 12.65 -1.95 -18.50
N TYR A 142 12.48 -0.77 -19.08
CA TYR A 142 11.45 -0.48 -20.07
C TYR A 142 12.10 0.01 -21.34
N GLY A 143 11.63 -0.49 -22.50
CA GLY A 143 12.10 -0.02 -23.80
C GLY A 143 11.71 1.43 -24.10
N PHE A 144 10.58 1.89 -23.53
CA PHE A 144 10.07 3.25 -23.72
C PHE A 144 9.38 3.77 -22.46
N LEU A 145 9.51 5.08 -22.19
CA LEU A 145 8.89 5.76 -21.05
C LEU A 145 7.37 5.55 -20.97
N MET A 146 6.69 5.51 -22.13
CA MET A 146 5.24 5.28 -22.17
C MET A 146 4.83 3.91 -21.63
N GLY A 147 5.70 2.89 -21.74
CA GLY A 147 5.48 1.58 -21.13
C GLY A 147 5.44 1.68 -19.61
N LEU A 148 6.44 2.34 -19.01
CA LEU A 148 6.49 2.61 -17.57
C LEU A 148 5.28 3.41 -17.09
N LEU A 149 4.93 4.51 -17.77
CA LEU A 149 3.80 5.37 -17.36
C LEU A 149 2.45 4.63 -17.43
N LYS A 150 2.25 3.77 -18.44
CA LYS A 150 1.06 2.94 -18.57
C LYS A 150 0.96 1.93 -17.42
N GLU A 151 2.07 1.30 -17.06
CA GLU A 151 2.12 0.35 -15.95
C GLU A 151 1.85 1.03 -14.61
N LEU A 152 2.49 2.17 -14.33
CA LEU A 152 2.22 2.97 -13.12
C LEU A 152 0.74 3.35 -13.01
N LYS A 153 0.12 3.76 -14.11
CA LYS A 153 -1.31 4.06 -14.15
C LYS A 153 -2.16 2.84 -13.83
N SER A 154 -1.78 1.66 -14.32
CA SER A 154 -2.49 0.39 -14.06
C SER A 154 -2.34 -0.10 -12.62
N LEU A 155 -1.20 0.16 -11.98
CA LEU A 155 -0.93 -0.17 -10.58
C LEU A 155 -1.68 0.74 -9.59
N GLY A 156 -2.51 1.66 -10.09
CA GLY A 156 -3.22 2.62 -9.25
C GLY A 156 -2.30 3.67 -8.64
N ALA A 157 -1.05 3.80 -9.12
CA ALA A 157 -0.10 4.86 -8.77
C ALA A 157 -0.52 6.23 -9.34
N HIS A 158 -1.80 6.58 -9.22
CA HIS A 158 -2.26 7.93 -9.44
C HIS A 158 -1.58 8.83 -8.40
N ASN A 159 -1.07 9.96 -8.87
CA ASN A 159 -0.39 10.93 -8.02
C ASN A 159 -1.42 11.54 -7.06
N VAL A 160 -1.32 11.22 -5.77
CA VAL A 160 -2.32 11.62 -4.75
C VAL A 160 -1.94 12.94 -4.07
N ASN A 161 -0.84 13.57 -4.46
CA ASN A 161 -0.36 14.80 -3.80
C ASN A 161 -1.13 16.06 -4.23
N ARG A 162 -1.51 16.87 -3.23
CA ARG A 162 -2.01 18.26 -3.37
C ARG A 162 -0.92 19.16 -3.95
N GLY A 163 -0.77 19.14 -5.27
CA GLY A 163 0.16 20.01 -6.00
C GLY A 163 -0.10 20.09 -7.49
N ARG A 164 -1.11 19.38 -7.99
CA ARG A 164 -1.50 19.45 -9.40
C ARG A 164 -2.08 20.84 -9.67
N LYS A 165 -1.29 21.74 -10.26
CA LYS A 165 -1.85 22.89 -10.98
C LYS A 165 -2.89 22.31 -11.94
N ARG A 166 -4.15 22.76 -11.82
CA ARG A 166 -5.19 22.57 -12.84
C ARG A 166 -4.78 23.39 -14.07
N GLY A 167 -3.77 22.92 -14.78
CA GLY A 167 -3.30 23.49 -16.04
C GLY A 167 -3.95 22.74 -17.20
N MET A 168 -4.73 23.47 -17.99
CA MET A 168 -5.42 22.96 -19.18
C MET A 168 -4.40 22.44 -20.22
N THR A 169 -4.35 21.13 -20.42
CA THR A 169 -3.92 20.53 -21.69
C THR A 169 -5.12 19.83 -22.33
N GLY A 170 -6.15 20.62 -22.59
CA GLY A 170 -7.21 20.24 -23.53
C GLY A 170 -6.74 20.55 -24.94
N LYS A 171 -6.79 19.53 -25.82
CA LYS A 171 -6.54 19.67 -27.26
C LYS A 171 -7.40 20.80 -27.82
N ARG A 172 -6.80 21.74 -28.57
CA ARG A 172 -7.56 22.56 -29.50
C ARG A 172 -8.02 21.65 -30.64
N CYS A 173 -9.31 21.30 -30.65
CA CYS A 173 -10.05 20.99 -31.87
C CYS A 173 -10.67 22.30 -32.39
N GLY A 174 -10.72 22.44 -33.71
CA GLY A 174 -10.81 23.72 -34.40
C GLY A 174 -12.19 24.29 -34.68
N SER A 175 -12.13 25.44 -35.35
CA SER A 175 -13.01 25.95 -36.41
C SER A 175 -12.20 26.99 -37.17
#